data_AF-A0A1E3NJL0-F1
#
_entry.id   AF-A0A1E3NJL0-F1
#
_cell.length_a   1.000
_cell.length_b   1.000
_cell.length_c   1.000
_cell.angle_alpha   90.00
_cell.angle_beta   90.00
_cell.angle_gamma   90.00
#
_symmetry.space_group_name_H-M   'P 1'
#
loop_
_entity.id
_entity.type
_entity.pdbx_description
1 polymer ?
#
loop_
_entity_poly.entity_id
_entity_poly.type
_entity_poly.pdbx_seq_one_letter_code
_entity_poly.pdbx_strand_id
1 'polypeptide(L)'
;MESSNLSEYGDYLSKSFNAGELANKLLLETNNAQDSDIELETSIKRLDFDISDLNSKIDDNVRENSGLLIEEFAQVEKFKDEIKVIQPSVGQLNNSFQRLENEIIKPYNECVNLQMALKKVHQTNKLLRSLTFAIYLINKIEEIDKSENNLSVKPFKHLYSLSVLLRELTSYISNPSLKLIKLVRDYVQFSEILIKRCQNVIQVQTRNLLKFPIQEYVTNTGGAEPEQDTEKSLFNLLSSKLLLDEKNLVSSIELIYTASSKHSINLILRNLNNTKYLPSYINSLERPSRLIAQLERCIKSMKWVDEFGSGNTEVSVWDHLLSTNASLILGGDEERQSRGLLDRYWREIALGVDSGVREVVNRGGPIVRNLKNIKGELEKAIGEVVSGSYSEMGEPFKVDKLEYRMMLNSITNFERRK
;
A
#
# COMPACT_ATOMS: atom_id res chain seq x y z
N MET A 1 87.97 -32.09 -14.75
CA MET A 1 89.31 -32.64 -14.52
C MET A 1 89.45 -32.87 -13.03
N GLU A 2 89.87 -34.09 -12.67
CA GLU A 2 90.30 -34.55 -11.34
C GLU A 2 89.42 -34.24 -10.11
N SER A 3 88.19 -34.75 -10.13
CA SER A 3 87.41 -35.04 -8.91
C SER A 3 87.95 -36.29 -8.19
N SER A 4 89.25 -36.34 -7.91
CA SER A 4 89.89 -37.52 -7.26
C SER A 4 90.74 -37.19 -6.03
N ASN A 5 90.92 -35.92 -5.65
CA ASN A 5 91.80 -35.56 -4.53
C ASN A 5 91.11 -35.27 -3.18
N LEU A 6 89.76 -35.21 -3.13
CA LEU A 6 89.00 -34.94 -1.89
C LEU A 6 87.97 -36.02 -1.51
N SER A 7 87.92 -37.15 -2.23
CA SER A 7 86.98 -38.25 -1.90
C SER A 7 87.24 -38.85 -0.50
N GLU A 8 88.48 -38.76 -0.02
CA GLU A 8 88.90 -39.23 1.31
C GLU A 8 88.31 -38.37 2.44
N TYR A 9 87.84 -37.16 2.14
CA TYR A 9 87.19 -36.25 3.08
C TYR A 9 85.66 -36.20 2.91
N GLY A 10 85.06 -37.16 2.19
CA GLY A 10 83.63 -37.20 1.92
C GLY A 10 82.75 -37.22 3.17
N ASP A 11 83.23 -37.84 4.25
CA ASP A 11 82.53 -37.91 5.55
C ASP A 11 82.28 -36.50 6.14
N TYR A 12 83.20 -35.55 5.94
CA TYR A 12 83.10 -34.16 6.39
C TYR A 12 82.04 -33.34 5.63
N LEU A 13 81.73 -33.72 4.39
CA LEU A 13 80.77 -33.03 3.53
C LEU A 13 79.35 -33.63 3.62
N SER A 14 79.17 -34.70 4.42
CA SER A 14 77.87 -35.33 4.61
C SER A 14 76.90 -34.42 5.37
N LYS A 15 75.63 -34.38 4.97
CA LYS A 15 74.58 -33.58 5.65
C LYS A 15 74.30 -34.04 7.10
N SER A 16 74.82 -35.21 7.48
CA SER A 16 74.69 -35.83 8.79
C SER A 16 76.01 -35.82 9.58
N PHE A 17 77.00 -35.00 9.18
CA PHE A 17 78.28 -34.92 9.86
C PHE A 17 78.10 -34.56 11.35
N ASN A 18 78.65 -35.41 12.22
CA ASN A 18 78.67 -35.19 13.66
C ASN A 18 80.13 -35.23 14.15
N ALA A 19 80.62 -34.07 14.60
CA ALA A 19 81.98 -33.90 15.07
C ALA A 19 82.31 -34.82 16.27
N GLY A 20 81.34 -35.10 17.14
CA GLY A 20 81.53 -35.98 18.30
C GLY A 20 81.66 -37.46 17.92
N GLU A 21 80.89 -37.91 16.92
CA GLU A 21 80.99 -39.30 16.42
C GLU A 21 82.30 -39.54 15.66
N LEU A 22 82.75 -38.56 14.88
CA LEU A 22 84.04 -38.61 14.20
C LEU A 22 85.20 -38.62 15.21
N ALA A 23 85.15 -37.76 16.24
CA ALA A 23 86.16 -37.75 17.30
C ALA A 23 86.20 -39.10 18.05
N ASN A 24 85.03 -39.70 18.35
CA ASN A 24 84.95 -41.02 18.96
C ASN A 24 85.53 -42.12 18.05
N LYS A 25 85.23 -42.08 16.75
CA LYS A 25 85.78 -43.03 15.77
C LYS A 25 87.30 -42.93 15.70
N LEU A 26 87.85 -41.71 15.67
CA LEU A 26 89.28 -41.46 15.61
C LEU A 26 90.01 -41.93 16.89
N LEU A 27 89.40 -41.71 18.06
CA LEU A 27 89.89 -42.23 19.35
C LEU A 27 89.92 -43.76 19.40
N LEU A 28 88.88 -44.42 18.87
CA LEU A 28 88.81 -45.89 18.78
C LEU A 28 89.80 -46.46 17.76
N GLU A 29 90.13 -45.72 16.70
CA GLU A 29 91.11 -46.14 15.69
C GLU A 29 92.56 -46.02 16.18
N THR A 30 92.87 -45.07 17.07
CA THR A 30 94.25 -44.86 17.57
C THR A 30 94.55 -45.55 18.90
N ASN A 31 93.57 -46.14 19.57
CA ASN A 31 93.75 -46.76 20.89
C ASN A 31 93.29 -48.23 20.90
N ASN A 32 94.01 -49.11 21.62
CA ASN A 32 93.61 -50.51 21.79
C ASN A 32 92.73 -50.71 23.03
N ALA A 33 91.69 -51.53 22.91
CA ALA A 33 90.72 -51.79 23.99
C ALA A 33 91.28 -52.52 25.23
N GLN A 34 92.56 -52.89 25.24
CA GLN A 34 93.24 -53.58 26.34
C GLN A 34 94.22 -52.67 27.11
N ASP A 35 94.49 -51.46 26.60
CA ASP A 35 95.34 -50.49 27.29
C ASP A 35 94.55 -49.79 28.41
N SER A 36 95.22 -49.56 29.55
CA SER A 36 94.59 -49.01 30.76
C SER A 36 94.45 -47.48 30.73
N ASP A 37 95.19 -46.79 29.85
CA ASP A 37 95.18 -45.34 29.67
C ASP A 37 94.89 -44.99 28.21
N ILE A 38 94.09 -43.94 27.98
CA ILE A 38 93.72 -43.46 26.64
C ILE A 38 94.80 -42.49 26.14
N GLU A 39 95.42 -42.79 24.99
CA GLU A 39 96.38 -41.89 24.34
C GLU A 39 95.66 -40.94 23.37
N LEU A 40 95.60 -39.66 23.74
CA LEU A 40 94.97 -38.60 22.94
C LEU A 40 95.94 -37.96 21.94
N GLU A 41 97.24 -38.04 22.20
CA GLU A 41 98.25 -37.30 21.44
C GLU A 41 98.36 -37.79 19.99
N THR A 42 98.27 -39.10 19.79
CA THR A 42 98.31 -39.73 18.46
C THR A 42 97.08 -39.39 17.61
N SER A 43 95.89 -39.38 18.25
CA SER A 43 94.63 -38.93 17.64
C SER A 43 94.70 -37.46 17.19
N ILE A 44 95.21 -36.57 18.04
CA ILE A 44 95.32 -35.14 17.74
C ILE A 44 96.32 -34.91 16.60
N LYS A 45 97.49 -35.57 16.63
CA LYS A 45 98.49 -35.46 15.55
C LYS A 45 97.96 -35.90 14.19
N ARG A 46 97.11 -36.94 14.15
CA ARG A 46 96.47 -37.40 12.91
C ARG A 46 95.47 -36.37 12.38
N LEU A 47 94.66 -35.79 13.25
CA LEU A 47 93.73 -34.72 12.87
C LEU A 47 94.47 -33.47 12.37
N ASP A 48 95.55 -33.07 13.03
CA ASP A 48 96.39 -31.93 12.62
C ASP A 48 97.04 -32.17 11.26
N PHE A 49 97.45 -33.41 10.99
CA PHE A 49 97.94 -33.82 9.67
C PHE A 49 96.85 -33.68 8.61
N ASP A 50 95.64 -34.21 8.86
CA ASP A 50 94.52 -34.13 7.92
C ASP A 50 94.11 -32.68 7.63
N ILE A 51 94.10 -31.81 8.65
CA ILE A 51 93.86 -30.37 8.49
C ILE A 51 94.94 -29.73 7.63
N SER A 52 96.21 -30.07 7.87
CA SER A 52 97.34 -29.52 7.13
C SER A 52 97.33 -29.96 5.66
N ASP A 53 97.02 -31.24 5.39
CA ASP A 53 96.88 -31.78 4.02
C ASP A 53 95.70 -31.13 3.29
N LEU A 54 94.56 -30.98 3.96
CA LEU A 54 93.38 -30.33 3.38
C LEU A 54 93.65 -28.85 3.07
N ASN A 55 94.33 -28.12 3.96
CA ASN A 55 94.75 -26.75 3.69
C ASN A 55 95.72 -26.68 2.50
N SER A 56 96.68 -27.61 2.40
CA SER A 56 97.58 -27.67 1.24
C SER A 56 96.80 -27.94 -0.05
N LYS A 57 95.87 -28.89 -0.05
CA LYS A 57 95.03 -29.22 -1.21
C LYS A 57 94.10 -28.07 -1.59
N ILE A 58 93.56 -27.33 -0.62
CA ILE A 58 92.79 -26.10 -0.88
C ILE A 58 93.70 -25.06 -1.51
N ASP A 59 94.89 -24.82 -0.95
CA ASP A 59 95.83 -23.83 -1.48
C ASP A 59 96.25 -24.17 -2.91
N ASP A 60 96.51 -25.45 -3.20
CA ASP A 60 96.85 -25.93 -4.53
C ASP A 60 95.66 -25.77 -5.49
N ASN A 61 94.44 -26.14 -5.08
CA ASN A 61 93.24 -25.95 -5.89
C ASN A 61 92.94 -24.47 -6.16
N VAL A 62 93.11 -23.61 -5.15
CA VAL A 62 92.98 -22.15 -5.28
C VAL A 62 94.04 -21.60 -6.22
N ARG A 63 95.27 -22.11 -6.19
CA ARG A 63 96.33 -21.71 -7.13
C ARG A 63 96.00 -22.14 -8.56
N GLU A 64 95.59 -23.38 -8.75
CA GLU A 64 95.23 -23.96 -10.06
C GLU A 64 94.00 -23.29 -10.69
N ASN A 65 92.96 -23.04 -9.90
CA ASN A 65 91.68 -22.47 -10.36
C ASN A 65 91.54 -20.97 -10.07
N SER A 66 92.63 -20.29 -9.70
CA SER A 66 92.66 -18.86 -9.38
C SER A 66 92.01 -18.00 -10.47
N GLY A 67 92.25 -18.33 -11.75
CA GLY A 67 91.64 -17.63 -12.89
C GLY A 67 90.11 -17.71 -12.93
N LEU A 68 89.55 -18.91 -12.71
CA LEU A 68 88.09 -19.13 -12.68
C LEU A 68 87.43 -18.45 -11.49
N LEU A 69 88.07 -18.52 -10.31
CA LEU A 69 87.61 -17.83 -9.11
C LEU A 69 87.56 -16.31 -9.34
N ILE A 70 88.61 -15.73 -9.93
CA ILE A 70 88.65 -14.31 -10.27
C ILE A 70 87.53 -13.94 -11.25
N GLU A 71 87.26 -14.79 -12.24
CA GLU A 71 86.19 -14.56 -13.21
C GLU A 71 84.81 -14.61 -12.56
N GLU A 72 84.54 -15.60 -11.70
CA GLU A 72 83.28 -15.70 -10.94
C GLU A 72 83.10 -14.52 -9.98
N PHE A 73 84.16 -14.11 -9.25
CA PHE A 73 84.10 -12.90 -8.42
C PHE A 73 83.84 -11.65 -9.27
N ALA A 74 84.44 -11.53 -10.45
CA ALA A 74 84.19 -10.43 -11.38
C ALA A 74 82.75 -10.46 -11.93
N GLN A 75 82.17 -11.63 -12.18
CA GLN A 75 80.77 -11.78 -12.59
C GLN A 75 79.81 -11.39 -11.45
N VAL A 76 80.05 -11.85 -10.23
CA VAL A 76 79.27 -11.47 -9.05
C VAL A 76 79.34 -9.97 -8.80
N GLU A 77 80.50 -9.35 -9.01
CA GLU A 77 80.68 -7.91 -8.88
C GLU A 77 79.93 -7.14 -9.99
N LYS A 78 79.97 -7.62 -11.23
CA LYS A 78 79.15 -7.09 -12.33
C LYS A 78 77.65 -7.18 -12.05
N PHE A 79 77.15 -8.33 -11.59
CA PHE A 79 75.74 -8.50 -11.22
C PHE A 79 75.34 -7.58 -10.07
N LYS A 80 76.22 -7.41 -9.08
CA LYS A 80 76.00 -6.46 -7.98
C LYS A 80 75.89 -5.03 -8.49
N ASP A 81 76.69 -4.65 -9.47
CA ASP A 81 76.63 -3.33 -10.08
C ASP A 81 75.39 -3.14 -10.96
N GLU A 82 74.97 -4.16 -11.72
CA GLU A 82 73.69 -4.15 -12.45
C GLU A 82 72.48 -4.01 -11.51
N ILE A 83 72.49 -4.71 -10.37
CA ILE A 83 71.45 -4.58 -9.34
C ILE A 83 71.41 -3.15 -8.79
N LYS A 84 72.57 -2.53 -8.52
CA LYS A 84 72.63 -1.13 -8.06
C LYS A 84 72.02 -0.17 -9.09
N VAL A 85 72.13 -0.47 -10.39
CA VAL A 85 71.52 0.36 -11.45
C VAL A 85 70.00 0.22 -11.47
N ILE A 86 69.46 -0.98 -11.21
CA ILE A 86 68.00 -1.24 -11.24
C ILE A 86 67.30 -0.82 -9.95
N GLN A 87 67.99 -0.88 -8.81
CA GLN A 87 67.48 -0.53 -7.49
C GLN A 87 66.79 0.86 -7.41
N PRO A 88 67.34 1.95 -7.98
CA PRO A 88 66.66 3.24 -8.00
C PRO A 88 65.36 3.22 -8.82
N SER A 89 65.30 2.50 -9.94
CA SER A 89 64.07 2.36 -10.75
C SER A 89 62.99 1.59 -10.01
N VAL A 90 63.35 0.52 -9.28
CA VAL A 90 62.42 -0.21 -8.41
C VAL A 90 61.95 0.68 -7.26
N GLY A 91 62.85 1.47 -6.67
CA GLY A 91 62.51 2.46 -5.64
C GLY A 91 61.54 3.53 -6.15
N GLN A 92 61.77 4.06 -7.35
CA GLN A 92 60.88 5.02 -8.01
C GLN A 92 59.50 4.43 -8.29
N LEU A 93 59.45 3.17 -8.75
CA LEU A 93 58.19 2.46 -8.98
C LEU A 93 57.41 2.28 -7.68
N ASN A 94 58.09 1.84 -6.61
CA ASN A 94 57.46 1.64 -5.31
C ASN A 94 56.93 2.98 -4.73
N ASN A 95 57.70 4.05 -4.87
CA ASN A 95 57.27 5.40 -4.51
C ASN A 95 56.07 5.86 -5.34
N SER A 96 56.02 5.53 -6.63
CA SER A 96 54.90 5.88 -7.51
C SER A 96 53.63 5.11 -7.13
N PHE A 97 53.74 3.83 -6.77
CA PHE A 97 52.62 3.04 -6.25
C PHE A 97 52.13 3.55 -4.89
N GLN A 98 53.03 3.88 -3.97
CA GLN A 98 52.67 4.48 -2.70
C GLN A 98 51.98 5.84 -2.88
N ARG A 99 52.42 6.65 -3.84
CA ARG A 99 51.73 7.90 -4.20
C ARG A 99 50.33 7.62 -4.73
N LEU A 100 50.17 6.69 -5.67
CA LEU A 100 48.85 6.33 -6.22
C LEU A 100 47.90 5.81 -5.13
N GLU A 101 48.39 4.98 -4.21
CA GLU A 101 47.61 4.48 -3.09
C GLU A 101 47.15 5.61 -2.16
N ASN A 102 48.06 6.53 -1.82
CA ASN A 102 47.78 7.61 -0.89
C ASN A 102 46.95 8.75 -1.51
N GLU A 103 47.22 9.12 -2.76
CA GLU A 103 46.62 10.28 -3.43
C GLU A 103 45.32 9.94 -4.16
N ILE A 104 45.11 8.67 -4.55
CA ILE A 104 43.94 8.27 -5.35
C ILE A 104 43.07 7.28 -4.59
N ILE A 105 43.65 6.16 -4.13
CA ILE A 105 42.86 5.06 -3.55
C ILE A 105 42.25 5.47 -2.20
N LYS A 106 43.04 6.06 -1.30
CA LYS A 106 42.53 6.50 0.02
C LYS A 106 41.43 7.57 -0.11
N PRO A 107 41.60 8.67 -0.86
CA PRO A 107 40.54 9.66 -1.04
C PRO A 107 39.30 9.07 -1.73
N TYR A 108 39.48 8.18 -2.71
CA TYR A 108 38.35 7.48 -3.33
C TYR A 108 37.54 6.68 -2.30
N ASN A 109 38.20 5.89 -1.45
CA ASN A 109 37.54 5.13 -0.40
C ASN A 109 36.81 6.03 0.60
N GLU A 110 37.40 7.16 0.96
CA GLU A 110 36.75 8.19 1.80
C GLU A 110 35.50 8.76 1.11
N CYS A 111 35.58 9.09 -0.17
CA CYS A 111 34.43 9.56 -0.95
C CYS A 111 33.30 8.51 -1.00
N VAL A 112 33.63 7.24 -1.19
CA VAL A 112 32.65 6.14 -1.19
C VAL A 112 32.00 6.00 0.19
N ASN A 113 32.78 6.10 1.26
CA ASN A 113 32.25 6.09 2.63
C ASN A 113 31.31 7.27 2.89
N LEU A 114 31.68 8.48 2.44
CA LEU A 114 30.82 9.67 2.53
C LEU A 114 29.55 9.51 1.70
N GLN A 115 29.64 8.94 0.50
CA GLN A 115 28.47 8.66 -0.33
C GLN A 115 27.52 7.66 0.35
N MET A 116 28.06 6.61 0.97
CA MET A 116 27.26 5.66 1.76
C MET A 116 26.58 6.34 2.95
N ALA A 117 27.29 7.21 3.67
CA ALA A 117 26.73 7.99 4.77
C ALA A 117 25.59 8.90 4.27
N LEU A 118 25.81 9.62 3.16
CA LEU A 118 24.80 10.48 2.56
C LEU A 118 23.57 9.70 2.11
N LYS A 119 23.76 8.52 1.51
CA LYS A 119 22.66 7.63 1.11
C LYS A 119 21.82 7.19 2.30
N LYS A 120 22.47 6.81 3.41
CA LYS A 120 21.78 6.46 4.68
C LYS A 120 21.00 7.66 5.22
N VAL A 121 21.60 8.84 5.27
CA VAL A 121 20.93 10.08 5.72
C VAL A 121 19.73 10.41 4.84
N HIS A 122 19.87 10.31 3.52
CA HIS A 122 18.78 10.57 2.59
C HIS A 122 17.62 9.58 2.78
N GLN A 123 17.92 8.27 2.91
CA GLN A 123 16.91 7.24 3.18
C GLN A 123 16.19 7.50 4.51
N THR A 124 16.93 7.80 5.57
CA THR A 124 16.35 8.16 6.88
C THR A 124 15.47 9.40 6.78
N ASN A 125 15.90 10.44 6.08
CA ASN A 125 15.14 11.68 5.93
C ASN A 125 13.85 11.46 5.10
N LYS A 126 13.92 10.63 4.05
CA LYS A 126 12.72 10.24 3.28
C LYS A 126 11.72 9.52 4.17
N LEU A 127 12.18 8.54 4.96
CA LEU A 127 11.32 7.82 5.90
C LEU A 127 10.74 8.74 6.98
N LEU A 128 11.56 9.64 7.52
CA LEU A 128 11.15 10.59 8.55
C LEU A 128 10.10 11.56 8.02
N ARG A 129 10.28 12.14 6.84
CA ARG A 129 9.26 12.97 6.18
C ARG A 129 7.97 12.20 5.99
N SER A 130 8.08 10.95 5.53
CA SER A 130 6.89 10.13 5.34
C SER A 130 6.16 9.83 6.66
N LEU A 131 6.91 9.60 7.75
CA LEU A 131 6.37 9.44 9.09
C LEU A 131 5.75 10.73 9.62
N THR A 132 6.37 11.89 9.40
CA THR A 132 5.82 13.19 9.79
C THR A 132 4.46 13.44 9.17
N PHE A 133 4.31 13.13 7.87
CA PHE A 133 3.02 13.24 7.19
C PHE A 133 1.98 12.25 7.76
N ALA A 134 2.37 11.00 8.03
CA ALA A 134 1.48 10.04 8.68
C ALA A 134 1.02 10.53 10.07
N ILE A 135 1.93 11.06 10.89
CA ILE A 135 1.61 11.64 12.19
C ILE A 135 0.68 12.85 12.06
N TYR A 136 0.89 13.69 11.05
CA TYR A 136 0.01 14.82 10.77
C TYR A 136 -1.43 14.35 10.48
N LEU A 137 -1.60 13.34 9.62
CA LEU A 137 -2.91 12.74 9.35
C LEU A 137 -3.52 12.12 10.61
N ILE A 138 -2.75 11.37 11.39
CA ILE A 138 -3.16 10.77 12.66
C ILE A 138 -3.69 11.84 13.62
N ASN A 139 -2.94 12.93 13.82
CA ASN A 139 -3.35 14.02 14.70
C ASN A 139 -4.66 14.66 14.23
N LYS A 140 -4.84 14.83 12.93
CA LYS A 140 -6.08 15.37 12.35
C LYS A 140 -7.26 14.44 12.54
N ILE A 141 -7.05 13.13 12.43
CA ILE A 141 -8.07 12.12 12.70
C ILE A 141 -8.47 12.14 14.18
N GLU A 142 -7.49 12.16 15.09
CA GLU A 142 -7.74 12.22 16.54
C GLU A 142 -8.45 13.52 16.97
N GLU A 143 -8.13 14.66 16.34
CA GLU A 143 -8.80 15.94 16.58
C GLU A 143 -10.31 15.85 16.30
N ILE A 144 -10.68 15.20 15.20
CA ILE A 144 -12.09 14.98 14.85
C ILE A 144 -12.71 13.92 15.77
N ASP A 145 -11.99 12.85 16.09
CA ASP A 145 -12.50 11.74 16.90
C ASP A 145 -12.84 12.12 18.35
N LYS A 146 -12.01 12.97 18.98
CA LYS A 146 -12.21 13.47 20.36
C LYS A 146 -13.56 14.18 20.56
N SER A 147 -14.16 14.64 19.48
CA SER A 147 -15.46 15.32 19.52
C SER A 147 -16.64 14.33 19.53
N GLU A 148 -16.57 13.25 20.32
CA GLU A 148 -17.39 12.00 20.32
C GLU A 148 -18.85 12.10 19.81
N ASN A 149 -19.56 13.20 20.06
CA ASN A 149 -20.95 13.42 19.65
C ASN A 149 -21.14 14.10 18.26
N ASN A 150 -20.10 14.60 17.62
CA ASN A 150 -20.20 15.40 16.39
C ASN A 150 -20.33 14.58 15.09
N LEU A 151 -20.08 13.27 15.12
CA LEU A 151 -20.22 12.41 13.94
C LEU A 151 -21.68 12.22 13.52
N SER A 152 -22.61 12.27 14.47
CA SER A 152 -24.05 12.11 14.22
C SER A 152 -24.79 13.43 14.05
N VAL A 153 -24.08 14.57 14.10
CA VAL A 153 -24.67 15.90 13.95
C VAL A 153 -24.82 16.23 12.47
N LYS A 154 -26.04 16.55 12.04
CA LYS A 154 -26.32 17.05 10.69
C LYS A 154 -25.53 18.35 10.43
N PRO A 155 -24.93 18.56 9.24
CA PRO A 155 -25.08 17.77 8.02
C PRO A 155 -24.04 16.65 7.86
N PHE A 156 -23.55 16.04 8.95
CA PHE A 156 -22.55 14.96 8.93
C PHE A 156 -21.19 15.37 8.34
N LYS A 157 -20.83 16.65 8.43
CA LYS A 157 -19.56 17.18 7.92
C LYS A 157 -18.34 16.49 8.55
N HIS A 158 -18.37 16.25 9.86
CA HIS A 158 -17.27 15.58 10.56
C HIS A 158 -17.11 14.12 10.12
N LEU A 159 -18.22 13.42 9.86
CA LEU A 159 -18.20 12.05 9.32
C LEU A 159 -17.57 12.02 7.93
N TYR A 160 -17.94 12.97 7.06
CA TYR A 160 -17.34 13.13 5.74
C TYR A 160 -15.84 13.42 5.82
N SER A 161 -15.43 14.45 6.55
CA SER A 161 -14.01 14.80 6.73
C SER A 161 -13.20 13.64 7.30
N LEU A 162 -13.74 12.92 8.29
CA LEU A 162 -13.09 11.75 8.88
C LEU A 162 -12.94 10.62 7.86
N SER A 163 -13.97 10.34 7.07
CA SER A 163 -13.91 9.30 6.03
C SER A 163 -12.88 9.61 4.94
N VAL A 164 -12.69 10.89 4.59
CA VAL A 164 -11.65 11.33 3.65
C VAL A 164 -10.26 11.07 4.24
N LEU A 165 -10.01 11.53 5.48
CA LEU A 165 -8.72 11.35 6.15
C LEU A 165 -8.37 9.87 6.37
N LEU A 166 -9.35 9.03 6.72
CA LEU A 166 -9.15 7.59 6.89
C LEU A 166 -8.80 6.90 5.56
N ARG A 167 -9.42 7.30 4.45
CA ARG A 167 -9.05 6.77 3.12
C ARG A 167 -7.66 7.25 2.70
N GLU A 168 -7.34 8.53 2.90
CA GLU A 168 -6.02 9.08 2.60
C GLU A 168 -4.92 8.38 3.41
N LEU A 169 -5.15 8.15 4.70
CA LEU A 169 -4.23 7.43 5.57
C LEU A 169 -4.04 5.98 5.10
N THR A 170 -5.12 5.30 4.71
CA THR A 170 -5.07 3.90 4.25
C THR A 170 -4.32 3.78 2.91
N SER A 171 -4.53 4.70 1.97
CA SER A 171 -3.77 4.73 0.72
C SER A 171 -2.29 5.03 0.98
N TYR A 172 -2.01 5.97 1.87
CA TYR A 172 -0.66 6.39 2.19
C TYR A 172 0.16 5.32 2.93
N ILE A 173 -0.46 4.59 3.86
CA ILE A 173 0.16 3.49 4.61
C ILE A 173 0.36 2.25 3.73
N SER A 174 -0.28 2.13 2.56
CA SER A 174 -0.02 1.02 1.63
C SER A 174 1.45 0.86 1.24
N ASN A 175 2.27 1.90 1.43
CA ASN A 175 3.73 1.84 1.31
C ASN A 175 4.38 0.85 2.33
N PRO A 176 5.07 -0.22 1.87
CA PRO A 176 5.59 -1.26 2.74
C PRO A 176 6.54 -0.78 3.84
N SER A 177 7.36 0.24 3.57
CA SER A 177 8.35 0.76 4.51
C SER A 177 7.73 1.45 5.73
N LEU A 178 6.51 2.00 5.59
CA LEU A 178 5.81 2.67 6.69
C LEU A 178 5.08 1.68 7.60
N LYS A 179 4.55 0.58 7.05
CA LYS A 179 3.86 -0.47 7.83
C LYS A 179 4.75 -1.14 8.88
N LEU A 180 6.07 -1.12 8.66
CA LEU A 180 7.05 -1.71 9.60
C LEU A 180 7.25 -0.84 10.85
N ILE A 181 6.88 0.44 10.81
CA ILE A 181 7.02 1.34 11.95
C ILE A 181 5.94 1.01 12.97
N LYS A 182 6.35 0.67 14.20
CA LYS A 182 5.46 0.27 15.30
C LYS A 182 4.29 1.25 15.50
N LEU A 183 4.57 2.54 15.57
CA LEU A 183 3.55 3.59 15.73
C LEU A 183 2.45 3.52 14.64
N VAL A 184 2.86 3.40 13.37
CA VAL A 184 1.95 3.35 12.23
C VAL A 184 1.13 2.06 12.27
N ARG A 185 1.77 0.93 12.57
CA ARG A 185 1.10 -0.37 12.70
C ARG A 185 0.05 -0.39 13.81
N ASP A 186 0.39 0.16 14.98
CA ASP A 186 -0.52 0.23 16.11
C ASP A 186 -1.74 1.14 15.76
N TYR A 187 -1.51 2.22 15.01
CA TYR A 187 -2.57 3.08 14.52
C TYR A 187 -3.44 2.46 13.41
N VAL A 188 -2.89 1.57 12.57
CA VAL A 188 -3.68 0.85 11.55
C VAL A 188 -4.81 0.07 12.22
N GLN A 189 -4.53 -0.64 13.32
CA GLN A 189 -5.54 -1.37 14.07
C GLN A 189 -6.62 -0.43 14.63
N PHE A 190 -6.21 0.73 15.16
CA PHE A 190 -7.14 1.76 15.63
C PHE A 190 -8.00 2.32 14.49
N SER A 191 -7.41 2.56 13.32
CA SER A 191 -8.11 3.07 12.14
C SER A 191 -9.19 2.09 11.66
N GLU A 192 -8.97 0.78 11.73
CA GLU A 192 -9.99 -0.23 11.42
C GLU A 192 -11.20 -0.16 12.37
N ILE A 193 -10.96 0.10 13.65
CA ILE A 193 -12.03 0.29 14.65
C ILE A 193 -12.82 1.57 14.33
N LEU A 194 -12.13 2.66 14.00
CA LEU A 194 -12.78 3.92 13.63
C LEU A 194 -13.60 3.79 12.34
N ILE A 195 -13.11 3.07 11.33
CA ILE A 195 -13.85 2.78 10.10
C ILE A 195 -15.15 2.05 10.43
N LYS A 196 -15.11 1.02 11.29
CA LYS A 196 -16.31 0.30 11.73
C LYS A 196 -17.29 1.21 12.47
N ARG A 197 -16.81 2.10 13.33
CA ARG A 197 -17.66 3.10 14.00
C ARG A 197 -18.33 4.03 13.00
N CYS A 198 -17.60 4.53 12.01
CA CYS A 198 -18.18 5.36 10.95
C CYS A 198 -19.24 4.60 10.15
N GLN A 199 -18.97 3.34 9.79
CA GLN A 199 -19.93 2.47 9.10
C GLN A 199 -21.20 2.24 9.92
N ASN A 200 -21.09 2.06 11.24
CA ASN A 200 -22.23 1.93 12.14
C ASN A 200 -23.08 3.21 12.18
N VAL A 201 -22.44 4.38 12.28
CA VAL A 201 -23.15 5.68 12.23
C VAL A 201 -23.88 5.82 10.90
N ILE A 202 -23.22 5.54 9.77
CA ILE A 202 -23.84 5.59 8.43
C ILE A 202 -25.05 4.64 8.38
N GLN A 203 -24.93 3.42 8.88
CA GLN A 203 -26.02 2.45 8.86
C GLN A 203 -27.22 2.91 9.72
N VAL A 204 -26.98 3.44 10.91
CA VAL A 204 -28.03 3.96 11.80
C VAL A 204 -28.71 5.17 11.17
N GLN A 205 -27.94 6.11 10.60
CA GLN A 205 -28.52 7.31 9.98
C GLN A 205 -29.26 6.97 8.68
N THR A 206 -28.76 6.02 7.89
CA THR A 206 -29.48 5.49 6.72
C THR A 206 -30.83 4.91 7.15
N ARG A 207 -30.90 4.18 8.26
CA ARG A 207 -32.18 3.69 8.81
C ARG A 207 -33.07 4.80 9.36
N ASN A 208 -32.50 5.85 9.96
CA ASN A 208 -33.27 7.00 10.44
C ASN A 208 -33.89 7.79 9.28
N LEU A 209 -33.21 7.90 8.13
CA LEU A 209 -33.79 8.49 6.91
C LEU A 209 -35.06 7.74 6.45
N LEU A 210 -35.18 6.45 6.79
CA LEU A 210 -36.34 5.59 6.43
C LEU A 210 -37.45 5.61 7.47
N LYS A 211 -37.24 6.25 8.64
CA LYS A 211 -38.30 6.44 9.61
C LYS A 211 -39.20 7.56 9.10
N PHE A 212 -40.15 7.21 8.25
CA PHE A 212 -41.23 8.12 7.82
C PHE A 212 -42.25 8.22 8.98
N PRO A 213 -42.35 9.34 9.71
CA PRO A 213 -43.37 9.46 10.74
C PRO A 213 -44.74 9.64 10.08
N ILE A 214 -45.69 8.77 10.43
CA ILE A 214 -47.12 8.92 10.10
C ILE A 214 -47.77 10.04 10.96
N GLN A 215 -47.09 10.57 11.99
CA GLN A 215 -47.69 11.42 13.03
C GLN A 215 -47.34 12.92 12.99
N GLU A 216 -46.53 13.39 12.04
CA GLU A 216 -46.12 14.81 12.03
C GLU A 216 -47.17 15.78 11.42
N TYR A 217 -48.40 15.32 11.21
CA TYR A 217 -49.51 16.17 10.78
C TYR A 217 -50.27 16.87 11.93
N VAL A 218 -49.90 16.66 13.21
CA VAL A 218 -50.72 17.18 14.34
C VAL A 218 -49.95 17.93 15.42
N THR A 219 -48.62 17.87 15.52
CA THR A 219 -47.91 18.69 16.52
C THR A 219 -46.96 19.67 15.86
N ASN A 220 -47.41 20.92 15.83
CA ASN A 220 -46.57 22.11 15.76
C ASN A 220 -45.24 21.89 16.48
N THR A 221 -44.17 21.75 15.71
CA THR A 221 -42.89 22.38 16.05
C THR A 221 -42.40 23.07 14.80
N GLY A 222 -42.67 24.37 14.74
CA GLY A 222 -42.05 25.27 13.78
C GLY A 222 -40.54 25.09 13.85
N GLY A 223 -39.99 24.65 12.74
CA GLY A 223 -38.58 24.33 12.59
C GLY A 223 -38.40 23.82 11.17
N ALA A 224 -38.50 24.73 10.21
CA ALA A 224 -37.93 24.50 8.90
C ALA A 224 -36.42 24.25 9.11
N GLU A 225 -36.02 22.99 9.24
CA GLU A 225 -34.63 22.63 8.94
C GLU A 225 -34.41 23.09 7.49
N PRO A 226 -33.43 23.97 7.22
CA PRO A 226 -33.26 24.55 5.89
C PRO A 226 -33.03 23.40 4.90
N GLU A 227 -33.80 23.37 3.82
CA GLU A 227 -33.81 22.29 2.81
C GLU A 227 -32.42 21.97 2.22
N GLN A 228 -31.49 22.92 2.30
CA GLN A 228 -30.09 22.71 1.92
C GLN A 228 -29.33 21.78 2.87
N ASP A 229 -29.68 21.71 4.15
CA ASP A 229 -28.97 20.91 5.13
C ASP A 229 -29.34 19.43 5.03
N THR A 230 -30.54 19.09 4.54
CA THR A 230 -30.95 17.70 4.28
C THR A 230 -30.26 17.13 3.03
N GLU A 231 -30.18 17.89 1.94
CA GLU A 231 -29.44 17.52 0.74
C GLU A 231 -27.93 17.37 1.05
N LYS A 232 -27.34 18.31 1.79
CA LYS A 232 -25.95 18.21 2.26
C LYS A 232 -25.73 17.03 3.20
N SER A 233 -26.70 16.71 4.05
CA SER A 233 -26.65 15.54 4.94
C SER A 233 -26.60 14.23 4.15
N LEU A 234 -27.49 14.11 3.14
CA LEU A 234 -27.57 12.94 2.29
C LEU A 234 -26.30 12.80 1.43
N PHE A 235 -25.82 13.90 0.86
CA PHE A 235 -24.55 13.95 0.13
C PHE A 235 -23.38 13.48 1.00
N ASN A 236 -23.23 14.01 2.22
CA ASN A 236 -22.12 13.65 3.11
C ASN A 236 -22.21 12.18 3.56
N LEU A 237 -23.40 11.67 3.87
CA LEU A 237 -23.60 10.25 4.24
C LEU A 237 -23.23 9.29 3.11
N LEU A 238 -23.72 9.55 1.90
CA LEU A 238 -23.42 8.73 0.72
C LEU A 238 -21.94 8.83 0.33
N SER A 239 -21.36 10.02 0.38
CA SER A 239 -19.94 10.22 0.09
C SER A 239 -19.06 9.49 1.10
N SER A 240 -19.39 9.56 2.40
CA SER A 240 -18.72 8.77 3.43
C SER A 240 -18.86 7.27 3.21
N LYS A 241 -20.03 6.80 2.76
CA LYS A 241 -20.23 5.38 2.42
C LYS A 241 -19.37 4.96 1.23
N LEU A 242 -19.32 5.76 0.17
CA LEU A 242 -18.44 5.55 -0.98
C LEU A 242 -16.97 5.51 -0.57
N LEU A 243 -16.53 6.43 0.29
CA LEU A 243 -15.14 6.51 0.76
C LEU A 243 -14.71 5.29 1.59
N LEU A 244 -15.61 4.71 2.38
CA LEU A 244 -15.29 3.65 3.34
C LEU A 244 -15.64 2.24 2.87
N ASP A 245 -16.63 2.09 1.99
CA ASP A 245 -17.21 0.80 1.60
C ASP A 245 -17.95 0.89 0.27
N GLU A 246 -17.17 0.85 -0.81
CA GLU A 246 -17.64 0.95 -2.20
C GLU A 246 -18.61 -0.18 -2.57
N LYS A 247 -18.37 -1.40 -2.07
CA LYS A 247 -19.16 -2.60 -2.42
C LYS A 247 -20.59 -2.53 -1.91
N ASN A 248 -20.81 -1.93 -0.73
CA ASN A 248 -22.14 -1.83 -0.13
C ASN A 248 -22.84 -0.49 -0.38
N LEU A 249 -22.32 0.36 -1.27
CA LEU A 249 -23.01 1.60 -1.64
C LEU A 249 -24.32 1.28 -2.37
N VAL A 250 -24.27 0.37 -3.35
CA VAL A 250 -25.44 -0.04 -4.15
C VAL A 250 -26.54 -0.62 -3.26
N SER A 251 -26.18 -1.51 -2.35
CA SER A 251 -27.15 -2.12 -1.43
C SER A 251 -27.79 -1.08 -0.50
N SER A 252 -27.07 -0.02 -0.14
CA SER A 252 -27.61 1.08 0.67
C SER A 252 -28.60 1.94 -0.13
N ILE A 253 -28.28 2.25 -1.40
CA ILE A 253 -29.17 2.96 -2.32
C ILE A 253 -30.44 2.14 -2.59
N GLU A 254 -30.31 0.85 -2.87
CA GLU A 254 -31.44 -0.06 -3.08
C GLU A 254 -32.32 -0.21 -1.84
N LEU A 255 -31.72 -0.26 -0.66
CA LEU A 255 -32.47 -0.32 0.59
C LEU A 255 -33.30 0.95 0.80
N ILE A 256 -32.74 2.14 0.50
CA ILE A 256 -33.47 3.41 0.57
C ILE A 256 -34.62 3.42 -0.44
N TYR A 257 -34.32 3.05 -1.69
CA TYR A 257 -35.28 3.02 -2.78
C TYR A 257 -36.44 2.06 -2.49
N THR A 258 -36.14 0.78 -2.20
CA THR A 258 -37.15 -0.26 -1.98
C THR A 258 -38.01 0.02 -0.74
N ALA A 259 -37.43 0.57 0.34
CA ALA A 259 -38.20 0.96 1.51
C ALA A 259 -39.16 2.12 1.20
N SER A 260 -38.70 3.13 0.44
CA SER A 260 -39.53 4.26 0.03
C SER A 260 -40.67 3.82 -0.89
N SER A 261 -40.39 3.02 -1.92
CA SER A 261 -41.42 2.47 -2.82
C SER A 261 -42.45 1.63 -2.05
N LYS A 262 -41.99 0.70 -1.19
CA LYS A 262 -42.89 -0.15 -0.39
C LYS A 262 -43.74 0.66 0.59
N HIS A 263 -43.18 1.69 1.23
CA HIS A 263 -43.93 2.56 2.12
C HIS A 263 -45.06 3.27 1.36
N SER A 264 -44.74 3.90 0.23
CA SER A 264 -45.70 4.61 -0.62
C SER A 264 -46.82 3.73 -1.16
N ILE A 265 -46.49 2.54 -1.65
CA ILE A 265 -47.50 1.56 -2.13
C ILE A 265 -48.43 1.16 -0.98
N ASN A 266 -47.86 0.77 0.18
CA ASN A 266 -48.66 0.36 1.34
C ASN A 266 -49.53 1.48 1.91
N LEU A 267 -49.02 2.72 1.89
CA LEU A 267 -49.75 3.90 2.36
C LEU A 267 -51.00 4.15 1.51
N ILE A 268 -50.91 4.04 0.19
CA ILE A 268 -52.09 4.15 -0.68
C ILE A 268 -53.01 2.95 -0.47
N LEU A 269 -52.49 1.72 -0.59
CA LEU A 269 -53.30 0.50 -0.56
C LEU A 269 -54.11 0.35 0.74
N ARG A 270 -53.53 0.65 1.90
CA ARG A 270 -54.22 0.59 3.20
C ARG A 270 -55.33 1.64 3.35
N ASN A 271 -55.22 2.75 2.64
CA ASN A 271 -56.14 3.89 2.75
C ASN A 271 -57.12 4.01 1.58
N LEU A 272 -57.11 3.07 0.61
CA LEU A 272 -58.06 3.06 -0.52
C LEU A 272 -59.53 3.06 -0.07
N ASN A 273 -59.83 2.42 1.06
CA ASN A 273 -61.18 2.39 1.62
C ASN A 273 -61.58 3.72 2.30
N ASN A 274 -60.59 4.55 2.67
CA ASN A 274 -60.79 5.83 3.33
C ASN A 274 -60.85 6.98 2.31
N THR A 275 -61.86 6.93 1.44
CA THR A 275 -62.02 7.85 0.30
C THR A 275 -61.97 9.34 0.68
N LYS A 276 -62.43 9.73 1.86
CA LYS A 276 -62.40 11.14 2.32
C LYS A 276 -60.99 11.69 2.54
N TYR A 277 -60.05 10.86 2.98
CA TYR A 277 -58.67 11.30 3.31
C TYR A 277 -57.65 10.82 2.27
N LEU A 278 -58.07 10.08 1.25
CA LEU A 278 -57.20 9.56 0.19
C LEU A 278 -56.36 10.63 -0.51
N PRO A 279 -56.89 11.82 -0.87
CA PRO A 279 -56.06 12.90 -1.42
C PRO A 279 -54.95 13.36 -0.46
N SER A 280 -55.22 13.42 0.85
CA SER A 280 -54.23 13.79 1.87
C SER A 280 -53.13 12.72 2.00
N TYR A 281 -53.49 11.44 1.89
CA TYR A 281 -52.53 10.34 1.83
C TYR A 281 -51.70 10.33 0.53
N ILE A 282 -52.25 10.80 -0.58
CA ILE A 282 -51.46 10.99 -1.80
C ILE A 282 -50.47 12.15 -1.60
N ASN A 283 -50.89 13.24 -0.98
CA ASN A 283 -50.01 14.37 -0.67
C ASN A 283 -48.87 14.00 0.28
N SER A 284 -49.07 13.03 1.20
CA SER A 284 -47.98 12.56 2.06
C SER A 284 -46.89 11.75 1.32
N LEU A 285 -47.08 11.43 0.03
CA LEU A 285 -46.05 10.87 -0.85
C LEU A 285 -45.01 11.91 -1.30
N GLU A 286 -45.22 13.19 -1.01
CA GLU A 286 -44.25 14.26 -1.27
C GLU A 286 -42.90 13.97 -0.61
N ARG A 287 -42.89 13.55 0.67
CA ARG A 287 -41.63 13.26 1.40
C ARG A 287 -40.81 12.11 0.78
N PRO A 288 -41.36 10.90 0.53
CA PRO A 288 -40.59 9.82 -0.07
C PRO A 288 -40.17 10.12 -1.52
N SER A 289 -41.00 10.81 -2.31
CA SER A 289 -40.63 11.19 -3.69
C SER A 289 -39.52 12.24 -3.73
N ARG A 290 -39.57 13.26 -2.87
CA ARG A 290 -38.50 14.25 -2.64
C ARG A 290 -37.19 13.59 -2.23
N LEU A 291 -37.23 12.63 -1.32
CA LEU A 291 -36.04 11.91 -0.86
C LEU A 291 -35.35 11.14 -2.02
N ILE A 292 -36.13 10.51 -2.90
CA ILE A 292 -35.58 9.83 -4.09
C ILE A 292 -35.03 10.83 -5.12
N ALA A 293 -35.69 11.98 -5.31
CA ALA A 293 -35.18 13.05 -6.18
C ALA A 293 -33.83 13.58 -5.66
N GLN A 294 -33.74 13.89 -4.37
CA GLN A 294 -32.49 14.33 -3.73
C GLN A 294 -31.39 13.25 -3.83
N LEU A 295 -31.75 11.98 -3.62
CA LEU A 295 -30.84 10.85 -3.77
C LEU A 295 -30.23 10.80 -5.18
N GLU A 296 -31.07 10.90 -6.22
CA GLU A 296 -30.63 10.89 -7.61
C GLU A 296 -29.72 12.07 -7.93
N ARG A 297 -30.10 13.27 -7.50
CA ARG A 297 -29.31 14.49 -7.69
C ARG A 297 -27.94 14.41 -7.02
N CYS A 298 -27.87 13.88 -5.80
CA CYS A 298 -26.61 13.67 -5.10
C CYS A 298 -25.73 12.64 -5.80
N ILE A 299 -26.28 11.51 -6.28
CA ILE A 299 -25.48 10.49 -6.97
C ILE A 299 -24.93 11.02 -8.30
N LYS A 300 -25.72 11.81 -9.05
CA LYS A 300 -25.27 12.44 -10.29
C LYS A 300 -24.18 13.50 -10.07
N SER A 301 -24.19 14.20 -8.92
CA SER A 301 -23.18 15.22 -8.60
C SER A 301 -21.88 14.65 -8.03
N MET A 302 -21.88 13.41 -7.54
CA MET A 302 -20.69 12.75 -7.02
C MET A 302 -19.77 12.27 -8.14
N LYS A 303 -18.46 12.48 -7.95
CA LYS A 303 -17.41 11.92 -8.80
C LYS A 303 -16.98 10.56 -8.26
N TRP A 304 -16.80 9.60 -9.16
CA TRP A 304 -16.22 8.32 -8.79
C TRP A 304 -14.74 8.50 -8.43
N VAL A 305 -14.24 7.72 -7.47
CA VAL A 305 -12.84 7.76 -7.02
C VAL A 305 -12.30 6.34 -7.08
N ASP A 306 -11.35 6.10 -7.98
CA ASP A 306 -10.72 4.78 -8.14
C ASP A 306 -9.75 4.42 -6.99
N GLU A 307 -9.48 3.12 -6.85
CA GLU A 307 -8.59 2.51 -5.84
C GLU A 307 -7.18 3.14 -5.77
N PHE A 308 -6.73 3.80 -6.84
CA PHE A 308 -5.41 4.43 -6.95
C PHE A 308 -5.39 5.93 -6.62
N GLY A 309 -6.52 6.54 -6.26
CA GLY A 309 -6.57 7.96 -5.89
C GLY A 309 -6.21 8.94 -7.02
N SER A 310 -6.06 8.46 -8.26
CA SER A 310 -5.99 9.33 -9.43
C SER A 310 -7.41 9.84 -9.71
N GLY A 311 -7.78 10.95 -9.08
CA GLY A 311 -9.08 11.62 -9.24
C GLY A 311 -9.32 12.22 -10.63
N ASN A 312 -8.87 11.56 -11.68
CA ASN A 312 -8.93 12.00 -13.07
C ASN A 312 -9.99 11.26 -13.89
N THR A 313 -10.88 10.51 -13.25
CA THR A 313 -12.09 10.01 -13.92
C THR A 313 -13.15 11.11 -13.90
N GLU A 314 -13.44 11.71 -15.05
CA GLU A 314 -14.60 12.59 -15.26
C GLU A 314 -15.95 11.84 -15.09
N VAL A 315 -15.89 10.54 -14.80
CA VAL A 315 -17.04 9.65 -14.67
C VAL A 315 -17.78 9.93 -13.37
N SER A 316 -19.07 10.24 -13.48
CA SER A 316 -19.94 10.38 -12.32
C SER A 316 -20.15 9.02 -11.64
N VAL A 317 -20.45 9.02 -10.33
CA VAL A 317 -20.83 7.78 -9.63
C VAL A 317 -22.03 7.12 -10.31
N TRP A 318 -22.97 7.93 -10.82
CA TRP A 318 -24.11 7.45 -11.60
C TRP A 318 -23.68 6.65 -12.84
N ASP A 319 -22.78 7.19 -13.65
CA ASP A 319 -22.31 6.53 -14.88
C ASP A 319 -21.54 5.24 -14.58
N HIS A 320 -20.72 5.24 -13.52
CA HIS A 320 -20.02 4.05 -13.07
C HIS A 320 -20.99 2.97 -12.54
N LEU A 321 -22.03 3.37 -11.80
CA LEU A 321 -23.06 2.45 -11.32
C LEU A 321 -23.86 1.84 -12.48
N LEU A 322 -24.17 2.64 -13.51
CA LEU A 322 -24.82 2.19 -14.74
C LEU A 322 -23.96 1.18 -15.51
N SER A 323 -22.63 1.37 -15.57
CA SER A 323 -21.74 0.45 -16.29
C SER A 323 -21.52 -0.88 -15.57
N THR A 324 -21.44 -0.84 -14.23
CA THR A 324 -20.96 -1.98 -13.43
C THR A 324 -22.09 -2.82 -12.85
N ASN A 325 -23.23 -2.21 -12.48
CA ASN A 325 -24.34 -2.86 -11.78
C ASN A 325 -25.69 -2.65 -12.48
N ALA A 326 -25.67 -2.56 -13.82
CA ALA A 326 -26.85 -2.32 -14.65
C ALA A 326 -28.04 -3.23 -14.29
N SER A 327 -27.80 -4.50 -13.93
CA SER A 327 -28.85 -5.49 -13.65
C SER A 327 -29.58 -5.28 -12.32
N LEU A 328 -28.93 -4.68 -11.30
CA LEU A 328 -29.48 -4.51 -9.95
C LEU A 328 -30.20 -3.16 -9.80
N ILE A 329 -29.61 -2.09 -10.35
CA ILE A 329 -30.16 -0.72 -10.26
C ILE A 329 -31.21 -0.42 -11.35
N LEU A 330 -31.22 -1.14 -12.49
CA LEU A 330 -32.12 -0.81 -13.62
C LEU A 330 -33.12 -1.89 -14.02
N GLY A 331 -32.99 -3.13 -13.55
CA GLY A 331 -33.78 -4.23 -14.10
C GLY A 331 -33.35 -4.56 -15.53
N GLY A 332 -33.15 -5.84 -15.81
CA GLY A 332 -32.56 -6.32 -17.06
C GLY A 332 -33.50 -6.26 -18.27
N ASP A 333 -33.99 -5.07 -18.64
CA ASP A 333 -34.67 -4.86 -19.91
C ASP A 333 -33.87 -3.91 -20.82
N GLU A 334 -33.72 -4.33 -22.07
CA GLU A 334 -32.90 -3.76 -23.14
C GLU A 334 -33.33 -2.36 -23.62
N GLU A 335 -34.28 -1.69 -22.96
CA GLU A 335 -34.61 -0.28 -23.22
C GLU A 335 -33.56 0.64 -22.59
N ARG A 336 -32.39 0.63 -23.23
CA ARG A 336 -31.24 1.50 -23.02
C ARG A 336 -31.64 2.99 -22.96
N GLN A 337 -31.00 3.66 -22.00
CA GLN A 337 -30.74 5.11 -21.91
C GLN A 337 -31.90 5.97 -21.36
N SER A 338 -31.64 6.62 -20.22
CA SER A 338 -32.44 7.70 -19.62
C SER A 338 -33.70 7.30 -18.84
N ARG A 339 -33.57 6.54 -17.75
CA ARG A 339 -34.60 6.51 -16.70
C ARG A 339 -33.95 6.79 -15.34
N GLY A 340 -34.34 7.90 -14.71
CA GLY A 340 -33.87 8.27 -13.38
C GLY A 340 -34.38 7.31 -12.30
N LEU A 341 -33.79 7.37 -11.11
CA LEU A 341 -34.33 6.71 -9.91
C LEU A 341 -35.76 7.17 -9.63
N LEU A 342 -36.03 8.46 -9.83
CA LEU A 342 -37.36 9.05 -9.64
C LEU A 342 -38.39 8.51 -10.65
N ASP A 343 -37.99 8.31 -11.91
CA ASP A 343 -38.89 7.75 -12.93
C ASP A 343 -39.29 6.31 -12.60
N ARG A 344 -38.31 5.52 -12.13
CA ARG A 344 -38.53 4.13 -11.69
C ARG A 344 -39.44 4.08 -10.47
N TYR A 345 -39.23 4.98 -9.51
CA TYR A 345 -40.04 5.09 -8.29
C TYR A 345 -41.52 5.30 -8.62
N TRP A 346 -41.84 6.28 -9.47
CA TRP A 346 -43.24 6.56 -9.84
C TRP A 346 -43.87 5.42 -10.64
N ARG A 347 -43.10 4.75 -11.51
CA ARG A 347 -43.56 3.57 -12.23
C ARG A 347 -43.88 2.40 -11.29
N GLU A 348 -43.00 2.12 -10.34
CA GLU A 348 -43.18 1.03 -9.37
C GLU A 348 -44.40 1.27 -8.48
N ILE A 349 -44.61 2.51 -8.02
CA ILE A 349 -45.82 2.86 -7.28
C ILE A 349 -47.06 2.68 -8.14
N ALA A 350 -47.05 3.18 -9.38
CA ALA A 350 -48.19 3.06 -10.28
C ALA A 350 -48.57 1.58 -10.49
N LEU A 351 -47.60 0.72 -10.77
CA LEU A 351 -47.83 -0.72 -10.95
C LEU A 351 -48.26 -1.42 -9.66
N GLY A 352 -47.65 -1.07 -8.52
CA GLY A 352 -47.97 -1.65 -7.22
C GLY A 352 -49.38 -1.30 -6.74
N VAL A 353 -49.83 -0.07 -6.98
CA VAL A 353 -51.15 0.42 -6.58
C VAL A 353 -52.25 -0.04 -7.55
N ASP A 354 -51.91 -0.20 -8.84
CA ASP A 354 -52.87 -0.59 -9.88
C ASP A 354 -53.64 -1.88 -9.56
N SER A 355 -52.93 -2.88 -9.04
CA SER A 355 -53.50 -4.18 -8.68
C SER A 355 -54.56 -4.06 -7.57
N GLY A 356 -54.25 -3.31 -6.51
CA GLY A 356 -55.18 -3.10 -5.40
C GLY A 356 -56.37 -2.21 -5.77
N VAL A 357 -56.15 -1.18 -6.59
CA VAL A 357 -57.26 -0.35 -7.12
C VAL A 357 -58.18 -1.20 -8.01
N ARG A 358 -57.62 -2.06 -8.86
CA ARG A 358 -58.39 -2.98 -9.70
C ARG A 358 -59.25 -3.93 -8.86
N GLU A 359 -58.71 -4.47 -7.77
CA GLU A 359 -59.46 -5.33 -6.85
C GLU A 359 -60.64 -4.59 -6.21
N VAL A 360 -60.44 -3.36 -5.73
CA VAL A 360 -61.50 -2.53 -5.14
C VAL A 360 -62.58 -2.18 -6.19
N VAL A 361 -62.17 -1.87 -7.42
CA VAL A 361 -63.09 -1.57 -8.52
C VAL A 361 -63.91 -2.80 -8.93
N ASN A 362 -63.28 -3.96 -9.04
CA ASN A 362 -63.93 -5.22 -9.41
C ASN A 362 -64.92 -5.71 -8.35
N ARG A 363 -64.65 -5.45 -7.06
CA ARG A 363 -65.60 -5.72 -5.96
C ARG A 363 -66.84 -4.83 -6.01
N GLY A 364 -66.76 -3.68 -6.69
CA GLY A 364 -67.85 -2.72 -6.79
C GLY A 364 -68.26 -2.10 -5.44
N GLY A 365 -69.42 -1.45 -5.41
CA GLY A 365 -70.02 -0.94 -4.18
C GLY A 365 -69.81 0.57 -3.90
N PRO A 366 -70.14 1.03 -2.67
CA PRO A 366 -70.14 2.45 -2.31
C PRO A 366 -68.77 3.13 -2.43
N ILE A 367 -67.69 2.38 -2.18
CA ILE A 367 -66.31 2.87 -2.26
C ILE A 367 -65.98 3.34 -3.67
N VAL A 368 -66.37 2.58 -4.70
CA VAL A 368 -66.12 2.94 -6.11
C VAL A 368 -66.90 4.19 -6.52
N ARG A 369 -68.13 4.38 -6.01
CA ARG A 369 -68.90 5.61 -6.26
C ARG A 369 -68.23 6.82 -5.62
N ASN A 370 -67.75 6.67 -4.38
CA ASN A 370 -67.03 7.74 -3.69
C ASN A 370 -65.70 8.07 -4.38
N LEU A 371 -64.95 7.06 -4.86
CA LEU A 371 -63.73 7.24 -5.64
C LEU A 371 -63.97 8.01 -6.95
N LYS A 372 -65.11 7.77 -7.63
CA LYS A 372 -65.51 8.55 -8.81
C LYS A 372 -65.83 10.00 -8.47
N ASN A 373 -66.48 10.25 -7.33
CA ASN A 373 -66.82 11.61 -6.90
C ASN A 373 -65.57 12.44 -6.55
N ILE A 374 -64.54 11.82 -5.96
CA ILE A 374 -63.29 12.50 -5.60
C ILE A 374 -62.24 12.48 -6.72
N LYS A 375 -62.57 11.99 -7.92
CA LYS A 375 -61.62 11.82 -9.03
C LYS A 375 -60.82 13.09 -9.32
N GLY A 376 -61.49 14.25 -9.42
CA GLY A 376 -60.81 15.53 -9.68
C GLY A 376 -59.86 15.96 -8.57
N GLU A 377 -60.17 15.65 -7.31
CA GLU A 377 -59.27 15.92 -6.17
C GLU A 377 -58.05 15.01 -6.19
N LEU A 378 -58.23 13.73 -6.58
CA LEU A 378 -57.13 12.78 -6.74
C LEU A 378 -56.20 13.16 -7.91
N GLU A 379 -56.76 13.58 -9.05
CA GLU A 379 -55.99 14.04 -10.21
C GLU A 379 -55.13 15.26 -9.85
N LYS A 380 -55.69 16.20 -9.08
CA LYS A 380 -54.97 17.37 -8.57
C LYS A 380 -53.86 16.98 -7.59
N ALA A 381 -54.17 16.14 -6.59
CA ALA A 381 -53.18 15.68 -5.60
C ALA A 381 -52.01 14.93 -6.26
N ILE A 382 -52.29 14.03 -7.21
CA ILE A 382 -51.25 13.33 -7.98
C ILE A 382 -50.43 14.32 -8.82
N GLY A 383 -51.10 15.29 -9.46
CA GLY A 383 -50.45 16.36 -10.22
C GLY A 383 -49.46 17.16 -9.39
N GLU A 384 -49.89 17.63 -8.22
CA GLU A 384 -49.07 18.43 -7.30
C GLU A 384 -47.84 17.65 -6.80
N VAL A 385 -48.02 16.40 -6.36
CA VAL A 385 -46.93 15.60 -5.80
C VAL A 385 -45.92 15.17 -6.87
N VAL A 386 -46.40 14.66 -8.01
CA VAL A 386 -45.51 14.20 -9.08
C VAL A 386 -44.75 15.39 -9.66
N SER A 387 -45.43 16.49 -9.98
CA SER A 387 -44.77 17.69 -10.51
C SER A 387 -43.79 18.31 -9.50
N GLY A 388 -44.14 18.33 -8.21
CA GLY A 388 -43.27 18.76 -7.11
C GLY A 388 -41.96 17.98 -7.09
N SER A 389 -42.01 16.66 -7.17
CA SER A 389 -40.81 15.81 -7.14
C SER A 389 -39.86 16.04 -8.33
N TYR A 390 -40.37 16.39 -9.51
CA TYR A 390 -39.53 16.73 -10.68
C TYR A 390 -39.00 18.15 -10.63
N SER A 391 -39.74 19.09 -10.04
CA SER A 391 -39.28 20.48 -9.88
C SER A 391 -38.00 20.56 -9.02
N GLU A 392 -37.86 19.65 -8.06
CA GLU A 392 -36.68 19.53 -7.20
C GLU A 392 -35.43 19.02 -7.94
N MET A 393 -35.63 18.30 -9.05
CA MET A 393 -34.56 17.87 -9.96
C MET A 393 -34.12 18.99 -10.91
N GLY A 394 -34.79 20.15 -10.90
CA GLY A 394 -34.54 21.24 -11.85
C GLY A 394 -35.05 20.95 -13.27
N GLU A 395 -35.83 19.89 -13.45
CA GLU A 395 -36.44 19.55 -14.73
C GLU A 395 -37.84 20.18 -14.86
N PRO A 396 -38.17 20.84 -15.99
CA PRO A 396 -39.53 21.30 -16.22
C PRO A 396 -40.47 20.10 -16.36
N PHE A 397 -41.42 19.99 -15.43
CA PHE A 397 -42.46 18.96 -15.50
C PHE A 397 -43.28 19.12 -16.79
N LYS A 398 -43.36 18.04 -17.58
CA LYS A 398 -44.25 17.94 -18.73
C LYS A 398 -45.43 17.06 -18.34
N VAL A 399 -46.65 17.57 -18.51
CA VAL A 399 -47.90 16.84 -18.24
C VAL A 399 -47.98 15.53 -19.04
N ASP A 400 -47.28 15.44 -20.17
CA ASP A 400 -47.22 14.23 -21.01
C ASP A 400 -46.17 13.19 -20.56
N LYS A 401 -45.43 13.41 -19.46
CA LYS A 401 -44.50 12.41 -18.93
C LYS A 401 -45.24 11.09 -18.66
N LEU A 402 -44.60 9.98 -19.02
CA LEU A 402 -45.19 8.65 -18.96
C LEU A 402 -45.54 8.28 -17.52
N GLU A 403 -44.68 8.63 -16.57
CA GLU A 403 -44.76 8.32 -15.15
C GLU A 403 -45.98 8.97 -14.50
N TYR A 404 -46.24 10.25 -14.83
CA TYR A 404 -47.46 10.94 -14.41
C TYR A 404 -48.71 10.26 -14.97
N ARG A 405 -48.73 9.94 -16.26
CA ARG A 405 -49.86 9.22 -16.88
C ARG A 405 -50.07 7.83 -16.27
N MET A 406 -48.99 7.11 -15.95
CA MET A 406 -49.07 5.80 -15.31
C MET A 406 -49.67 5.91 -13.91
N MET A 407 -49.21 6.85 -13.10
CA MET A 407 -49.73 7.07 -11.74
C MET A 407 -51.17 7.60 -11.74
N LEU A 408 -51.50 8.49 -12.67
CA LEU A 408 -52.86 8.97 -12.86
C LEU A 408 -53.79 7.80 -13.24
N ASN A 409 -53.39 6.98 -14.22
CA ASN A 409 -54.19 5.85 -14.69
C ASN A 409 -54.34 4.73 -13.67
N SER A 410 -53.32 4.48 -12.83
CA SER A 410 -53.37 3.43 -11.82
C SER A 410 -54.41 3.73 -10.74
N ILE A 411 -54.63 5.01 -10.41
CA ILE A 411 -55.56 5.45 -9.37
C ILE A 411 -56.92 5.85 -9.93
N THR A 412 -57.00 6.53 -11.08
CA THR A 412 -58.24 7.23 -11.52
C THR A 412 -59.00 6.55 -12.65
N ASN A 413 -58.42 5.53 -13.29
CA ASN A 413 -59.05 4.85 -14.43
C ASN A 413 -60.11 3.83 -13.97
N PHE A 414 -61.19 4.33 -13.36
CA PHE A 414 -62.31 3.54 -12.85
C PHE A 414 -63.31 3.11 -13.94
N GLU A 415 -63.18 3.65 -15.15
CA GLU A 415 -64.21 3.55 -16.21
C GLU A 415 -63.84 2.56 -17.32
N ARG A 416 -62.55 2.38 -17.63
CA ARG A 416 -62.09 1.41 -18.64
C ARG A 416 -61.90 -0.02 -18.10
N ARG A 417 -62.14 -0.25 -16.81
CA ARG A 417 -61.94 -1.53 -16.13
C ARG A 417 -63.29 -2.22 -15.94
N LYS A 418 -63.82 -2.80 -17.02
CA LYS A 418 -64.91 -3.78 -16.98
C LYS A 418 -64.36 -5.16 -17.31
#